data_AF-A0A7S3XNJ3-F1
#
_entry.id   AF-A0A7S3XNJ3-F1
#
_cell.length_a   1.000
_cell.length_b   1.000
_cell.length_c   1.000
_cell.angle_alpha   90.00
_cell.angle_beta   90.00
_cell.angle_gamma   90.00
#
_symmetry.space_group_name_H-M   'P 1'
#
loop_
_entity.id
_entity.type
_entity.pdbx_description
1 polymer ?
#
loop_
_entity_poly.entity_id
_entity_poly.type
_entity_poly.pdbx_seq_one_letter_code
_entity_poly.pdbx_strand_id
1 'polypeptide(L)'
;RLLKFLCIVFLMAHIAGCMWMGVATLYRALPDEDGTFPGDYLGYHEDSWPVRHDFWDKNKLQLYLYTLYWAFTTLTTVGYGDITAQLPLEVGWTILIMILGTSLFGYIIGNVASLMTHEDETAMLVKAKIQSVLAYMRYRDFPDTLARKIRRHYEYSWKRSQVYNEEEILLELPTALRTEVALYIHKDTIIKVPFLKELGDDVIPMLVLKLKPINASPRDIIIKEDYFGEEMYFCVEGELKSYLGGGKISVPVPRGPRPAAASAARARRSGASRRPGTSSGRQPSATSAAC
;
A
#
# COMPACT_ATOMS: atom_id res chain seq x y z
N ARG A 1 2.53 -1.11 -12.14
CA ARG A 1 2.74 -2.58 -12.19
C ARG A 1 1.49 -3.27 -12.74
N LEU A 2 0.31 -3.04 -12.16
CA LEU A 2 -0.97 -3.57 -12.65
C LEU A 2 -1.24 -3.34 -14.15
N LEU A 3 -1.05 -2.12 -14.64
CA LEU A 3 -1.22 -1.81 -16.08
C LEU A 3 -0.28 -2.63 -16.98
N LYS A 4 0.99 -2.81 -16.57
CA LYS A 4 1.95 -3.64 -17.33
C LYS A 4 1.45 -5.09 -17.43
N PHE A 5 0.85 -5.63 -16.37
CA PHE A 5 0.28 -6.98 -16.39
C PHE A 5 -0.93 -7.09 -17.31
N LEU A 6 -1.86 -6.12 -17.26
CA LEU A 6 -3.00 -6.09 -18.17
C LEU A 6 -2.56 -6.03 -19.64
N CYS A 7 -1.52 -5.25 -19.94
CA CYS A 7 -0.92 -5.21 -21.29
C CYS A 7 -0.31 -6.56 -21.70
N ILE A 8 0.41 -7.23 -20.80
CA ILE A 8 1.01 -8.55 -21.09
C ILE A 8 -0.09 -9.58 -21.37
N VAL A 9 -1.13 -9.66 -20.53
CA VAL A 9 -2.27 -10.58 -20.74
C VAL A 9 -2.96 -10.33 -22.07
N PHE A 10 -3.23 -9.06 -22.40
CA PHE A 10 -3.83 -8.71 -23.67
C PHE A 10 -2.94 -9.10 -24.87
N LEU A 11 -1.64 -8.84 -24.80
CA LEU A 11 -0.69 -9.20 -25.85
C LEU A 11 -0.64 -10.71 -26.08
N MET A 12 -0.67 -11.51 -25.02
CA MET A 12 -0.66 -12.97 -25.13
C MET A 12 -1.97 -13.50 -25.70
N ALA A 13 -3.12 -12.96 -25.28
CA ALA A 13 -4.40 -13.28 -25.88
C ALA A 13 -4.46 -12.91 -27.37
N HIS A 14 -3.89 -11.76 -27.75
CA HIS A 14 -3.76 -11.35 -29.13
C HIS A 14 -2.91 -12.34 -29.95
N ILE A 15 -1.72 -12.70 -29.44
CA ILE A 15 -0.84 -13.67 -30.13
C ILE A 15 -1.53 -15.03 -30.25
N ALA A 16 -2.15 -15.53 -29.18
CA ALA A 16 -2.86 -16.82 -29.20
C ALA A 16 -4.05 -16.81 -30.18
N GLY A 17 -4.83 -15.73 -30.23
CA GLY A 17 -5.95 -15.57 -31.17
C GLY A 17 -5.49 -15.44 -32.63
N CYS A 18 -4.41 -14.70 -32.89
CA CYS A 18 -3.82 -14.61 -34.22
C CYS A 18 -3.27 -15.96 -34.68
N MET A 19 -2.59 -16.70 -33.81
CA MET A 19 -2.11 -18.05 -34.11
C MET A 19 -3.26 -19.04 -34.31
N TRP A 20 -4.37 -18.90 -33.60
CA TRP A 20 -5.57 -19.73 -33.79
C TRP A 20 -6.16 -19.58 -35.19
N MET A 21 -6.23 -18.34 -35.71
CA MET A 21 -6.53 -18.12 -37.13
C MET A 21 -5.44 -18.69 -38.04
N GLY A 22 -4.17 -18.48 -37.66
CA GLY A 22 -3.00 -18.98 -38.38
C GLY A 22 -3.06 -20.49 -38.61
N VAL A 23 -3.43 -21.28 -37.61
CA VAL A 23 -3.57 -22.74 -37.70
C VAL A 23 -4.65 -23.14 -38.70
N ALA A 24 -5.82 -22.48 -38.68
CA ALA A 24 -6.87 -22.73 -39.67
C ALA A 24 -6.39 -22.40 -41.10
N THR A 25 -5.64 -21.32 -41.29
CA THR A 25 -5.06 -20.96 -42.59
C THR A 25 -3.89 -21.86 -43.01
N LEU A 26 -3.12 -22.41 -42.06
CA LEU A 26 -2.01 -23.31 -42.34
C LEU A 26 -2.53 -24.68 -42.78
N TYR A 27 -3.66 -25.13 -42.22
CA TYR A 27 -4.28 -26.39 -42.62
C TYR A 27 -4.67 -26.40 -44.12
N ARG A 28 -5.02 -25.23 -44.68
CA ARG A 28 -5.22 -25.04 -46.13
C ARG A 28 -3.98 -25.43 -46.96
N ALA A 29 -2.78 -25.21 -46.43
CA ALA A 29 -1.52 -25.41 -47.15
C ALA A 29 -1.02 -26.86 -47.07
N LEU A 30 -1.66 -27.71 -46.26
CA LEU A 30 -1.34 -29.13 -46.16
C LEU A 30 -2.18 -29.93 -47.17
N PRO A 31 -1.61 -30.94 -47.85
CA PRO A 31 -2.37 -31.86 -48.67
C PRO A 31 -3.22 -32.79 -47.79
N ASP A 32 -4.43 -33.13 -48.25
CA ASP A 32 -5.29 -34.14 -47.64
C ASP A 32 -4.69 -35.56 -47.81
N GLU A 33 -5.27 -36.55 -47.13
CA GLU A 33 -4.81 -37.95 -47.20
C GLU A 33 -4.80 -38.51 -48.64
N ASP A 34 -5.68 -37.99 -49.50
CA ASP A 34 -5.77 -38.36 -50.92
C ASP A 34 -4.74 -37.61 -51.81
N GLY A 35 -3.86 -36.79 -51.21
CA GLY A 35 -2.84 -36.01 -51.90
C GLY A 35 -3.37 -34.75 -52.61
N THR A 36 -4.68 -34.51 -52.55
CA THR A 36 -5.33 -33.29 -53.03
C THR A 36 -5.17 -32.16 -52.02
N PHE A 37 -4.93 -30.94 -52.48
CA PHE A 37 -4.98 -29.79 -51.59
C PHE A 37 -6.44 -29.36 -51.36
N PRO A 38 -6.83 -28.88 -50.16
CA PRO A 38 -8.17 -28.36 -49.85
C PRO A 38 -8.62 -27.11 -50.65
N GLY A 39 -8.02 -26.86 -51.81
CA GLY A 39 -7.83 -25.50 -52.33
C GLY A 39 -8.16 -25.24 -53.79
N ASP A 40 -8.68 -26.19 -54.57
CA ASP A 40 -8.90 -25.90 -55.99
C ASP A 40 -10.08 -24.94 -56.27
N TYR A 41 -11.04 -24.77 -55.34
CA TYR A 41 -12.18 -23.85 -55.56
C TYR A 41 -12.65 -22.98 -54.37
N LEU A 42 -12.52 -23.40 -53.10
CA LEU A 42 -13.11 -22.68 -51.95
C LEU A 42 -12.11 -22.00 -51.00
N GLY A 43 -10.85 -22.44 -51.01
CA GLY A 43 -9.77 -21.75 -50.29
C GLY A 43 -9.77 -21.91 -48.76
N TYR A 44 -10.45 -22.90 -48.22
CA TYR A 44 -10.45 -23.29 -46.80
C TYR A 44 -10.75 -24.78 -46.66
N HIS A 45 -10.40 -25.39 -45.51
CA HIS A 45 -10.81 -26.75 -45.18
C HIS A 45 -12.23 -26.74 -44.59
N GLU A 46 -13.14 -27.54 -45.13
CA GLU A 46 -14.57 -27.52 -44.78
C GLU A 46 -14.82 -27.79 -43.29
N ASP A 47 -13.99 -28.63 -42.67
CA ASP A 47 -14.09 -28.95 -41.25
C ASP A 47 -13.34 -28.01 -40.30
N SER A 48 -12.67 -26.98 -40.82
CA SER A 48 -11.95 -26.03 -39.95
C SER A 48 -12.91 -25.26 -39.04
N TRP A 49 -12.42 -24.86 -37.86
CA TRP A 49 -13.25 -24.16 -36.89
C TRP A 49 -13.97 -22.90 -37.46
N PRO A 50 -13.39 -22.03 -38.30
CA PRO A 50 -14.10 -20.84 -38.76
C PRO A 50 -15.26 -21.20 -39.69
N VAL A 51 -15.19 -22.34 -40.38
CA VAL A 51 -16.22 -22.80 -41.32
C VAL A 51 -17.34 -23.46 -40.57
N ARG A 52 -17.03 -24.39 -39.64
CA ARG A 52 -18.04 -25.05 -38.80
C ARG A 52 -18.86 -24.08 -37.95
N HIS A 53 -18.29 -22.93 -37.60
CA HIS A 53 -18.95 -21.88 -36.83
C HIS A 53 -19.56 -20.74 -37.68
N ASP A 54 -19.58 -20.86 -39.01
CA ASP A 54 -20.11 -19.84 -39.92
C ASP A 54 -19.46 -18.44 -39.72
N PHE A 55 -18.14 -18.45 -39.50
CA PHE A 55 -17.33 -17.26 -39.26
C PHE A 55 -16.48 -16.86 -40.47
N TRP A 56 -16.30 -17.75 -41.45
CA TRP A 56 -15.41 -17.51 -42.59
C TRP A 56 -15.82 -16.28 -43.42
N ASP A 57 -17.13 -16.10 -43.66
CA ASP A 57 -17.66 -15.00 -44.47
C ASP A 57 -17.83 -13.69 -43.69
N LYS A 58 -17.45 -13.67 -42.40
CA LYS A 58 -17.56 -12.46 -41.55
C LYS A 58 -16.44 -11.47 -41.85
N ASN A 59 -16.72 -10.20 -41.57
CA ASN A 59 -15.72 -9.13 -41.68
C ASN A 59 -14.49 -9.42 -40.80
N LYS A 60 -13.30 -9.04 -41.27
CA LYS A 60 -12.01 -9.28 -40.57
C LYS A 60 -12.01 -8.86 -39.10
N LEU A 61 -12.67 -7.75 -38.76
CA LEU A 61 -12.81 -7.30 -37.37
C LEU A 61 -13.64 -8.26 -36.51
N GLN A 62 -14.76 -8.77 -37.04
CA GLN A 62 -15.60 -9.74 -36.32
C GLN A 62 -14.81 -11.03 -36.09
N LEU A 63 -14.14 -11.51 -37.13
CA LEU A 63 -13.30 -12.70 -37.05
C LEU A 63 -12.18 -12.55 -36.00
N TYR A 64 -11.51 -11.40 -35.96
CA TYR A 64 -10.53 -11.07 -34.92
C TYR A 64 -11.14 -11.03 -33.51
N LEU A 65 -12.34 -10.48 -33.34
CA LEU A 65 -13.01 -10.48 -32.03
C LEU A 65 -13.36 -11.89 -31.56
N TYR A 66 -13.79 -12.78 -32.45
CA TYR A 66 -14.07 -14.18 -32.12
C TYR A 66 -12.79 -14.96 -31.76
N THR A 67 -11.68 -14.75 -32.48
CA THR A 67 -10.41 -15.39 -32.13
C THR A 67 -9.84 -14.86 -30.81
N LEU A 68 -9.98 -13.56 -30.56
CA LEU A 68 -9.56 -12.94 -29.31
C LEU A 68 -10.42 -13.43 -28.14
N TYR A 69 -11.73 -13.58 -28.34
CA TYR A 69 -12.66 -14.16 -27.38
C TYR A 69 -12.29 -15.62 -27.05
N TRP A 70 -12.03 -16.44 -28.07
CA TRP A 70 -11.54 -17.81 -27.87
C TRP A 70 -10.23 -17.85 -27.07
N ALA A 71 -9.29 -16.94 -27.39
CA ALA A 71 -8.03 -16.86 -26.68
C ALA A 71 -8.23 -16.47 -25.21
N PHE A 72 -9.08 -15.48 -24.90
CA PHE A 72 -9.37 -15.09 -23.53
C PHE A 72 -10.04 -16.22 -22.74
N THR A 73 -11.07 -16.85 -23.30
CA THR A 73 -11.80 -17.94 -22.62
C THR A 73 -10.91 -19.15 -22.36
N THR A 74 -9.97 -19.45 -23.26
CA THR A 74 -8.98 -20.52 -23.09
C THR A 74 -7.89 -20.15 -22.08
N LEU A 75 -7.27 -18.97 -22.19
CA LEU A 75 -6.19 -18.53 -21.30
C LEU A 75 -6.66 -18.27 -19.86
N THR A 76 -7.92 -17.85 -19.68
CA THR A 76 -8.54 -17.65 -18.37
C THR A 76 -9.20 -18.91 -17.81
N THR A 77 -9.07 -20.05 -18.50
CA THR A 77 -9.62 -21.35 -18.09
C THR A 77 -11.16 -21.39 -17.96
N VAL A 78 -11.87 -20.43 -18.57
CA VAL A 78 -13.34 -20.37 -18.56
C VAL A 78 -13.93 -21.43 -19.49
N GLY A 79 -13.44 -21.49 -20.73
CA GLY A 79 -13.74 -22.56 -21.69
C GLY A 79 -15.24 -22.85 -21.90
N TYR A 80 -16.02 -21.87 -22.39
CA TYR A 80 -17.46 -22.04 -22.63
C TYR A 80 -17.81 -23.17 -23.61
N GLY A 81 -16.87 -23.56 -24.50
CA GLY A 81 -17.06 -24.65 -25.45
C GLY A 81 -17.91 -24.29 -26.67
N ASP A 82 -18.17 -23.01 -26.89
CA ASP A 82 -18.88 -22.46 -28.04
C ASP A 82 -18.01 -22.36 -29.29
N ILE A 83 -16.71 -22.07 -29.13
CA ILE A 83 -15.70 -22.17 -30.20
C ILE A 83 -14.74 -23.31 -29.88
N THR A 84 -14.79 -24.37 -30.67
CA THR A 84 -14.05 -25.62 -30.45
C THR A 84 -13.18 -25.99 -31.65
N ALA A 85 -12.04 -26.62 -31.35
CA ALA A 85 -11.19 -27.27 -32.33
C ALA A 85 -11.88 -28.48 -32.94
N GLN A 86 -11.70 -28.67 -34.23
CA GLN A 86 -12.36 -29.70 -35.03
C GLN A 86 -11.35 -30.67 -35.63
N LEU A 87 -10.20 -30.14 -36.07
CA LEU A 87 -9.16 -30.90 -36.75
C LEU A 87 -8.06 -31.35 -35.78
N PRO A 88 -7.34 -32.45 -36.04
CA PRO A 88 -6.27 -32.93 -35.16
C PRO A 88 -5.18 -31.88 -34.88
N LEU A 89 -4.81 -31.09 -35.90
CA LEU A 89 -3.82 -30.01 -35.75
C LEU A 89 -4.35 -28.88 -34.85
N GLU A 90 -5.63 -28.51 -35.01
CA GLU A 90 -6.31 -27.51 -34.18
C GLU A 90 -6.38 -27.98 -32.71
N VAL A 91 -6.70 -29.26 -32.50
CA VAL A 91 -6.75 -29.89 -31.17
C VAL A 91 -5.35 -29.89 -30.55
N GLY A 92 -4.32 -30.33 -31.28
CA GLY A 92 -2.93 -30.31 -30.80
C GLY A 92 -2.45 -28.91 -30.41
N TRP A 93 -2.77 -27.90 -31.23
CA TRP A 93 -2.49 -26.50 -30.93
C TRP A 93 -3.24 -26.00 -29.68
N THR A 94 -4.51 -26.36 -29.55
CA THR A 94 -5.35 -25.99 -28.39
C THR A 94 -4.79 -26.59 -27.10
N ILE A 95 -4.34 -27.85 -27.11
CA ILE A 95 -3.70 -28.49 -25.96
C ILE A 95 -2.44 -27.73 -25.55
N LEU A 96 -1.58 -27.38 -26.52
CA LEU A 96 -0.36 -26.61 -26.26
C LEU A 96 -0.66 -25.27 -25.61
N ILE A 97 -1.64 -24.52 -26.13
CA ILE A 97 -1.99 -23.20 -25.60
C ILE A 97 -2.66 -23.29 -24.23
N MET A 98 -3.41 -24.36 -23.94
CA MET A 98 -3.99 -24.60 -22.62
C MET A 98 -2.91 -24.83 -21.55
N ILE A 99 -1.87 -25.61 -21.85
CA ILE A 99 -0.75 -25.85 -20.93
C ILE A 99 0.01 -24.55 -20.64
N LEU A 100 0.37 -23.81 -21.69
CA LEU A 100 1.08 -22.54 -21.57
C LEU A 100 0.21 -21.49 -20.86
N GLY A 101 -1.07 -21.40 -21.23
CA GLY A 101 -2.05 -20.48 -20.67
C GLY A 101 -2.29 -20.69 -19.18
N THR A 102 -2.49 -21.94 -18.75
CA THR A 102 -2.71 -22.28 -17.34
C THR A 102 -1.49 -21.94 -16.49
N SER A 103 -0.29 -22.29 -16.95
CA SER A 103 0.98 -22.00 -16.25
C SER A 103 1.17 -20.50 -16.05
N LEU A 104 0.93 -19.74 -17.11
CA LEU A 104 1.02 -18.29 -17.14
C LEU A 104 -0.04 -17.62 -16.26
N PHE A 105 -1.29 -18.07 -16.32
CA PHE A 105 -2.37 -17.54 -15.50
C PHE A 105 -2.09 -17.76 -14.00
N GLY A 106 -1.58 -18.94 -13.62
CA GLY A 106 -1.12 -19.21 -12.26
C GLY A 106 0.00 -18.27 -11.82
N TYR A 107 1.00 -18.05 -12.68
CA TYR A 107 2.08 -17.09 -12.42
C TYR A 107 1.57 -15.65 -12.24
N ILE A 108 0.58 -15.23 -13.03
CA ILE A 108 -0.04 -13.91 -12.92
C ILE A 108 -0.75 -13.74 -11.57
N ILE A 109 -1.59 -14.72 -11.18
CA ILE A 109 -2.29 -14.69 -9.90
C ILE A 109 -1.30 -14.62 -8.74
N GLY A 110 -0.22 -15.40 -8.79
CA GLY A 110 0.84 -15.39 -7.77
C GLY A 110 1.49 -14.00 -7.61
N ASN A 111 1.78 -13.32 -8.72
CA ASN A 111 2.32 -11.96 -8.69
C ASN A 111 1.33 -10.92 -8.14
N VAL A 112 0.05 -11.01 -8.51
CA VAL A 112 -0.98 -10.12 -7.97
C VAL A 112 -1.13 -10.33 -6.47
N ALA A 113 -1.17 -11.58 -6.00
CA ALA A 113 -1.23 -11.90 -4.58
C ALA A 113 -0.03 -11.34 -3.81
N SER A 114 1.19 -11.50 -4.35
CA SER A 114 2.41 -10.93 -3.75
C SER A 114 2.37 -9.41 -3.65
N LEU A 115 1.84 -8.73 -4.67
CA LEU A 115 1.67 -7.27 -4.62
C LEU A 115 0.64 -6.83 -3.58
N MET A 116 -0.44 -7.59 -3.39
CA MET A 116 -1.42 -7.31 -2.34
C MET A 116 -0.84 -7.51 -0.95
N THR A 117 0.08 -8.46 -0.77
CA THR A 117 0.77 -8.65 0.51
C THR A 117 1.82 -7.58 0.79
N HIS A 118 2.28 -6.86 -0.23
CA HIS A 118 3.27 -5.80 -0.08
C HIS A 118 2.68 -4.46 0.41
N GLU A 119 1.36 -4.41 0.65
CA GLU A 119 0.67 -3.27 1.26
C GLU A 119 1.05 -3.15 2.75
N ASP A 120 1.91 -2.16 3.00
CA ASP A 120 2.33 -1.60 4.27
C ASP A 120 2.92 -2.64 5.26
N GLU A 121 4.10 -3.16 4.91
CA GLU A 121 4.96 -3.96 5.81
C GLU A 121 5.04 -3.34 7.22
N THR A 122 5.13 -2.00 7.27
CA THR A 122 5.08 -1.19 8.48
C THR A 122 3.80 -1.47 9.28
N ALA A 123 2.62 -1.37 8.65
CA ALA A 123 1.35 -1.65 9.32
C ALA A 123 1.23 -3.11 9.79
N MET A 124 1.79 -4.06 9.04
CA MET A 124 1.85 -5.47 9.45
C MET A 124 2.74 -5.68 10.67
N LEU A 125 3.93 -5.10 10.71
CA LEU A 125 4.83 -5.15 11.86
C LEU A 125 4.19 -4.55 13.11
N VAL A 126 3.53 -3.40 12.97
CA VAL A 126 2.77 -2.75 14.06
C VAL A 126 1.67 -3.67 14.58
N LYS A 127 0.87 -4.24 13.68
CA LYS A 127 -0.23 -5.13 14.03
C LYS A 127 0.28 -6.38 14.76
N ALA A 128 1.38 -6.97 14.29
CA ALA A 128 2.03 -8.12 14.92
C ALA A 128 2.51 -7.78 16.34
N LYS A 129 3.13 -6.61 16.55
CA LYS A 129 3.59 -6.17 17.88
C LYS A 129 2.41 -5.94 18.85
N ILE A 130 1.31 -5.36 18.39
CA ILE A 130 0.10 -5.19 19.22
C ILE A 130 -0.44 -6.56 19.62
N GLN A 131 -0.52 -7.50 18.69
CA GLN A 131 -1.01 -8.84 18.99
C GLN A 131 -0.14 -9.57 20.03
N SER A 132 1.19 -9.43 19.96
CA SER A 132 2.07 -10.05 20.95
C SER A 132 1.91 -9.45 22.35
N VAL A 133 1.75 -8.12 22.46
CA VAL A 133 1.46 -7.45 23.73
C VAL A 133 0.10 -7.89 24.29
N LEU A 134 -0.94 -7.96 23.46
CA LEU A 134 -2.27 -8.45 23.88
C LEU A 134 -2.21 -9.90 24.36
N ALA A 135 -1.47 -10.77 23.65
CA ALA A 135 -1.29 -12.16 24.04
C ALA A 135 -0.55 -12.28 25.39
N TYR A 136 0.50 -11.47 25.59
CA TYR A 136 1.23 -11.42 26.86
C TYR A 136 0.34 -11.00 28.03
N MET A 137 -0.48 -9.95 27.85
CA MET A 137 -1.42 -9.49 28.89
C MET A 137 -2.44 -10.56 29.26
N ARG A 138 -2.94 -11.33 28.29
CA ARG A 138 -3.84 -12.47 28.55
C ARG A 138 -3.13 -13.60 29.27
N TYR A 139 -1.92 -13.95 28.83
CA TYR A 139 -1.13 -15.01 29.46
C TYR A 139 -0.79 -14.73 30.93
N ARG A 140 -0.61 -13.45 31.28
CA ARG A 140 -0.32 -13.02 32.66
C ARG A 140 -1.52 -12.54 33.45
N ASP A 141 -2.72 -12.65 32.87
CA ASP A 141 -3.99 -12.29 33.49
C ASP A 141 -3.98 -10.89 34.13
N PHE A 142 -3.57 -9.91 33.33
CA PHE A 142 -3.48 -8.52 33.82
C PHE A 142 -4.86 -7.96 34.16
N PRO A 143 -5.02 -7.23 35.28
CA PRO A 143 -6.25 -6.53 35.60
C PRO A 143 -6.65 -5.55 34.49
N ASP A 144 -7.95 -5.43 34.23
CA ASP A 144 -8.50 -4.58 33.15
C ASP A 144 -8.02 -3.12 33.19
N THR A 145 -7.73 -2.60 34.39
CA THR A 145 -7.21 -1.25 34.59
C THR A 145 -5.81 -1.09 34.01
N LEU A 146 -4.92 -2.06 34.27
CA LEU A 146 -3.55 -2.11 33.76
C LEU A 146 -3.54 -2.40 32.26
N ALA A 147 -4.32 -3.38 31.81
CA ALA A 147 -4.42 -3.75 30.40
C ALA A 147 -4.89 -2.57 29.53
N ARG A 148 -5.86 -1.79 30.02
CA ARG A 148 -6.34 -0.58 29.35
C ARG A 148 -5.30 0.53 29.31
N LYS A 149 -4.51 0.69 30.38
CA LYS A 149 -3.41 1.65 30.42
C LYS A 149 -2.33 1.29 29.39
N ILE A 150 -1.93 0.02 29.33
CA ILE A 150 -0.95 -0.48 28.35
C ILE A 150 -1.49 -0.29 26.93
N ARG A 151 -2.71 -0.73 26.64
CA ARG A 151 -3.33 -0.55 25.32
C ARG A 151 -3.35 0.92 24.89
N ARG A 152 -3.72 1.84 25.78
CA ARG A 152 -3.74 3.27 25.49
C ARG A 152 -2.34 3.83 25.21
N HIS A 153 -1.33 3.39 25.96
CA HIS A 153 0.06 3.77 25.71
C HIS A 153 0.49 3.33 24.30
N TYR A 154 0.28 2.06 23.93
CA TYR A 154 0.62 1.55 22.60
C TYR A 154 -0.19 2.23 21.49
N GLU A 155 -1.50 2.44 21.66
CA GLU A 155 -2.33 3.16 20.68
C GLU A 155 -1.91 4.64 20.49
N TYR A 156 -1.40 5.28 21.54
CA TYR A 156 -0.90 6.65 21.47
C TYR A 156 0.51 6.71 20.87
N SER A 157 1.41 5.85 21.36
CA SER A 157 2.79 5.79 20.88
C SER A 157 2.84 5.42 19.40
N TRP A 158 2.08 4.44 18.92
CA TRP A 158 2.13 4.05 17.49
C TRP A 158 1.44 5.02 16.52
N LYS A 159 0.55 5.89 17.00
CA LYS A 159 0.00 6.97 16.17
C LYS A 159 0.97 8.12 15.96
N ARG A 160 2.05 8.19 16.77
CA ARG A 160 2.97 9.32 16.86
C ARG A 160 4.43 8.96 16.62
N SER A 161 4.84 7.76 16.99
CA SER A 161 6.15 7.17 16.71
C SER A 161 6.20 6.66 15.28
N GLN A 162 7.31 6.99 14.61
CA GLN A 162 7.77 6.20 13.49
C GLN A 162 8.06 4.78 13.99
N VAL A 163 7.78 3.77 13.17
CA VAL A 163 7.98 2.34 13.49
C VAL A 163 9.47 1.98 13.64
N TYR A 164 10.35 2.97 13.49
CA TYR A 164 11.78 2.82 13.44
C TYR A 164 12.40 2.99 14.82
N ASN A 165 13.28 2.06 15.17
CA ASN A 165 14.13 2.16 16.33
C ASN A 165 15.29 3.10 16.01
N GLU A 166 15.17 4.36 16.40
CA GLU A 166 16.16 5.41 16.10
C GLU A 166 17.55 5.04 16.61
N GLU A 167 17.66 4.41 17.79
CA GLU A 167 18.94 3.97 18.36
C GLU A 167 19.63 2.94 17.46
N GLU A 168 18.87 1.98 16.92
CA GLU A 168 19.39 0.93 16.03
C GLU A 168 19.87 1.52 14.69
N ILE A 169 19.09 2.43 14.09
CA ILE A 169 19.49 3.13 12.87
C ILE A 169 20.76 3.97 13.08
N LEU A 170 20.84 4.67 14.21
CA LEU A 170 22.00 5.49 14.56
C LEU A 170 23.25 4.64 14.80
N LEU A 171 23.11 3.41 15.31
CA LEU A 171 24.23 2.49 15.51
C LEU A 171 24.83 1.94 14.21
N GLU A 172 24.02 1.80 13.15
CA GLU A 172 24.50 1.42 11.81
C GLU A 172 25.36 2.51 11.15
N LEU A 173 25.18 3.77 11.57
CA LEU A 173 25.93 4.90 11.05
C LEU A 173 27.33 4.99 11.68
N PRO A 174 28.38 5.32 10.89
CA PRO A 174 29.68 5.73 11.40
C PRO A 174 29.56 6.90 12.38
N THR A 175 30.44 6.96 13.39
CA THR A 175 30.36 7.93 14.49
C THR A 175 30.23 9.39 14.03
N ALA A 176 30.92 9.78 12.96
CA ALA A 176 30.83 11.14 12.40
C ALA A 176 29.41 11.45 11.91
N LEU A 177 28.82 10.57 11.09
CA LEU A 177 27.46 10.74 10.55
C LEU A 177 26.40 10.66 11.65
N ARG A 178 26.58 9.76 12.62
CA ARG A 178 25.70 9.65 13.79
C ARG A 178 25.64 10.97 14.57
N THR A 179 26.79 11.61 14.76
CA THR A 179 26.90 12.89 15.47
C THR A 179 26.21 14.00 14.70
N GLU A 180 26.40 14.06 13.38
CA GLU A 180 25.74 15.05 12.51
C GLU A 180 24.22 14.89 12.51
N VAL A 181 23.70 13.67 12.39
CA VAL A 181 22.27 13.37 12.44
C VAL A 181 21.68 13.72 13.81
N ALA A 182 22.35 13.32 14.89
CA ALA A 182 21.86 13.59 16.24
C ALA A 182 21.84 15.11 16.53
N LEU A 183 22.87 15.86 16.10
CA LEU A 183 22.88 17.32 16.16
C LEU A 183 21.72 17.91 15.37
N TYR A 184 21.45 17.44 14.16
CA TYR A 184 20.34 17.91 13.33
C TYR A 184 18.98 17.72 14.01
N ILE A 185 18.74 16.54 14.60
CA ILE A 185 17.47 16.20 15.26
C ILE A 185 17.26 17.04 16.54
N HIS A 186 18.32 17.25 17.33
CA HIS A 186 18.21 17.87 18.65
C HIS A 186 18.55 19.36 18.70
N LYS A 187 19.05 19.96 17.62
CA LYS A 187 19.50 21.37 17.54
C LYS A 187 18.50 22.36 18.15
N ASP A 188 17.24 22.27 17.78
CA ASP A 188 16.19 23.19 18.23
C ASP A 188 15.90 23.06 19.73
N THR A 189 16.14 21.89 20.31
CA THR A 189 15.97 21.67 21.75
C THR A 189 17.15 22.26 22.52
N ILE A 190 18.37 22.02 22.04
CA ILE A 190 19.61 22.51 22.66
C ILE A 190 19.63 24.04 22.70
N ILE A 191 19.26 24.71 21.60
CA ILE A 191 19.22 26.18 21.50
C ILE A 191 18.15 26.79 22.44
N LYS A 192 17.20 26.03 22.94
CA LYS A 192 16.17 26.55 23.87
C LYS A 192 16.61 26.50 25.33
N VAL A 193 17.63 25.71 25.66
CA VAL A 193 18.08 25.51 27.04
C VAL A 193 19.26 26.44 27.33
N PRO A 194 19.12 27.45 28.21
CA PRO A 194 20.14 28.48 28.42
C PRO A 194 21.50 27.93 28.84
N PHE A 195 21.54 27.02 29.82
CA PHE A 195 22.81 26.48 30.32
C PHE A 195 23.55 25.65 29.25
N LEU A 196 22.83 24.98 28.33
CA LEU A 196 23.46 24.21 27.26
C LEU A 196 24.18 25.07 26.21
N LYS A 197 23.84 26.36 26.11
CA LYS A 197 24.57 27.31 25.24
C LYS A 197 25.91 27.75 25.83
N GLU A 198 26.04 27.64 27.15
CA GLU A 198 27.26 28.02 27.87
C GLU A 198 28.26 26.85 27.90
N LEU A 199 27.81 25.64 27.57
CA LEU A 199 28.68 24.50 27.32
C LEU A 199 29.30 24.66 25.92
N GLY A 200 30.63 24.72 25.84
CA GLY A 200 31.36 24.94 24.59
C GLY A 200 31.01 23.96 23.46
N ASP A 201 31.34 24.35 22.23
CA ASP A 201 30.94 23.65 20.99
C ASP A 201 31.36 22.18 20.92
N ASP A 202 32.37 21.76 21.70
CA ASP A 202 32.86 20.38 21.76
C ASP A 202 32.00 19.46 22.65
N VAL A 203 31.28 20.02 23.63
CA VAL A 203 30.52 19.23 24.62
C VAL A 203 29.13 18.91 24.12
N ILE A 204 28.54 19.80 23.31
CA ILE A 204 27.20 19.62 22.74
C ILE A 204 27.11 18.33 21.92
N PRO A 205 28.03 18.03 20.97
CA PRO A 205 28.01 16.78 20.21
C PRO A 205 28.03 15.54 21.10
N MET A 206 28.84 15.55 22.18
CA MET A 206 28.94 14.42 23.12
C MET A 206 27.65 14.21 23.92
N LEU A 207 27.00 15.30 24.35
CA LEU A 207 25.74 15.26 25.08
C LEU A 207 24.61 14.73 24.20
N VAL A 208 24.56 15.18 22.94
CA VAL A 208 23.48 14.85 22.01
C VAL A 208 23.45 13.37 21.65
N LEU A 209 24.61 12.73 21.57
CA LEU A 209 24.72 11.28 21.41
C LEU A 209 24.21 10.46 22.62
N LYS A 210 23.97 11.11 23.76
CA LYS A 210 23.46 10.47 24.98
C LYS A 210 21.98 10.75 25.24
N LEU A 211 21.34 11.63 24.45
CA LEU A 211 19.92 11.90 24.58
C LEU A 211 19.11 10.68 24.12
N LYS A 212 18.08 10.34 24.89
CA LYS A 212 17.14 9.26 24.56
C LYS A 212 15.73 9.81 24.44
N PRO A 213 15.00 9.54 23.34
CA PRO A 213 13.62 9.98 23.21
C PRO A 213 12.71 9.16 24.16
N ILE A 214 11.83 9.85 24.89
CA ILE A 214 10.85 9.23 25.80
C ILE A 214 9.46 9.77 25.46
N ASN A 215 8.52 8.86 25.23
CA ASN A 215 7.11 9.18 24.97
C ASN A 215 6.26 8.91 26.21
N ALA A 216 5.74 9.97 26.82
CA ALA A 216 4.77 9.88 27.92
C ALA A 216 3.33 10.03 27.40
N SER A 217 2.39 9.23 27.92
CA SER A 217 0.96 9.40 27.64
C SER A 217 0.33 10.44 28.59
N PRO A 218 -0.80 11.06 28.22
CA PRO A 218 -1.49 11.98 29.12
C PRO A 218 -1.81 11.34 30.47
N ARG A 219 -1.41 12.02 31.56
CA ARG A 219 -1.50 11.59 32.97
C ARG A 219 -0.43 10.59 33.45
N ASP A 220 0.58 10.29 32.64
CA ASP A 220 1.76 9.60 33.16
C ASP A 220 2.57 10.54 34.06
N ILE A 221 3.09 10.00 35.17
CA ILE A 221 3.95 10.71 36.11
C ILE A 221 5.39 10.43 35.68
N ILE A 222 6.12 11.48 35.28
CA ILE A 222 7.52 11.36 34.84
C ILE A 222 8.46 11.38 36.05
N ILE A 223 8.24 12.34 36.96
CA ILE A 223 9.01 12.50 38.20
C ILE A 223 8.04 12.43 39.36
N LYS A 224 8.39 11.64 40.38
CA LYS A 224 7.59 11.49 41.60
C LYS A 224 8.36 12.06 42.79
N GLU A 225 7.66 12.81 43.63
CA GLU A 225 8.19 13.32 44.91
C GLU A 225 8.67 12.15 45.78
N ASP A 226 9.76 12.38 46.53
CA ASP A 226 10.43 11.39 47.38
C ASP A 226 11.15 10.24 46.65
N TYR A 227 11.44 10.39 45.35
CA TYR A 227 12.31 9.46 44.60
C TYR A 227 13.62 10.14 44.20
N PHE A 228 14.70 9.37 44.17
CA PHE A 228 16.01 9.83 43.69
C PHE A 228 15.95 10.16 42.19
N GLY A 229 16.46 11.34 41.81
CA GLY A 229 16.56 11.76 40.42
C GLY A 229 17.91 11.42 39.81
N GLU A 230 17.96 10.42 38.95
CA GLU A 230 19.16 10.01 38.21
C GLU A 230 19.22 10.60 36.79
N GLU A 231 18.10 11.16 36.33
CA GLU A 231 17.91 11.57 34.93
C GLU A 231 17.43 13.03 34.84
N MET A 232 17.78 13.68 33.74
CA MET A 232 17.32 15.01 33.38
C MET A 232 16.49 14.93 32.09
N TYR A 233 15.37 15.64 32.05
CA TYR A 233 14.44 15.61 30.92
C TYR A 233 14.30 16.98 30.25
N PHE A 234 14.29 16.98 28.93
CA PHE A 234 14.00 18.16 28.11
C PHE A 234 12.64 17.98 27.43
N CYS A 235 11.68 18.87 27.70
CA CYS A 235 10.37 18.80 27.06
C CYS A 235 10.41 19.42 25.66
N VAL A 236 10.44 18.56 24.63
CA VAL A 236 10.48 18.98 23.22
C VAL A 236 9.08 19.32 22.71
N GLU A 237 8.09 18.48 23.00
CA GLU A 237 6.70 18.68 22.58
C GLU A 237 5.72 18.18 23.65
N GLY A 238 4.77 19.04 24.04
CA GLY A 238 3.75 18.72 25.04
C GLY A 238 3.63 19.80 26.11
N GLU A 239 3.00 19.44 27.22
CA GLU A 239 2.89 20.28 28.42
C GLU A 239 3.11 19.39 29.64
N LEU A 240 4.00 19.81 30.53
CA LEU A 240 4.22 19.15 31.82
C LEU A 240 3.63 20.01 32.93
N LYS A 241 2.99 19.35 33.90
CA LYS A 241 2.41 19.98 35.08
C LYS A 241 3.11 19.42 36.31
N SER A 242 3.65 20.30 37.14
CA SER A 242 4.13 19.92 38.46
C SER A 242 2.99 20.00 39.48
N TYR A 243 3.04 19.10 40.44
CA TYR A 243 2.08 19.00 41.54
C TYR A 243 2.87 18.96 42.86
N LEU A 244 3.66 19.99 43.11
CA LEU A 244 4.38 20.17 44.37
C LEU A 244 3.55 21.09 45.28
N GLY A 245 3.27 20.66 46.51
CA GLY A 245 2.84 21.52 47.61
C GLY A 245 1.72 22.54 47.32
N GLY A 246 0.61 22.13 46.70
CA GLY A 246 -0.62 22.95 46.60
C GLY A 246 -0.63 24.08 45.55
N GLY A 247 0.46 24.32 44.84
CA GLY A 247 0.54 25.31 43.75
C GLY A 247 0.66 24.66 42.38
N LYS A 248 -0.25 24.98 41.44
CA LYS A 248 -0.13 24.57 40.03
C LYS A 248 0.94 25.44 39.35
N ILE A 249 2.11 24.86 39.06
CA ILE A 249 3.07 25.49 38.14
C ILE A 249 2.95 24.74 36.81
N SER A 250 2.38 25.41 35.80
CA SER A 250 2.42 24.94 34.41
C SER A 250 3.70 25.47 33.77
N VAL A 251 4.55 24.59 33.26
CA VAL A 251 5.72 25.00 32.46
C VAL A 251 5.27 25.09 30.99
N PRO A 252 5.12 26.29 30.41
CA PRO A 252 4.71 26.44 29.03
C PRO A 252 5.91 26.11 28.12
N VAL A 253 5.69 25.24 27.12
CA VAL A 253 6.73 24.89 26.14
C VAL A 253 6.68 25.86 24.95
N PRO A 254 7.82 26.37 24.45
CA PRO A 254 7.87 27.15 23.21
C PRO A 254 7.45 26.29 22.01
N ARG A 255 6.39 26.68 21.30
CA ARG A 255 5.89 25.95 20.11
C ARG A 255 6.96 25.93 19.02
N GLY A 256 7.57 24.76 18.79
CA GLY A 256 8.41 24.51 17.62
C GLY A 256 7.57 24.30 16.34
N PRO A 257 8.20 24.29 15.16
CA PRO A 257 7.53 23.98 13.92
C PRO A 257 6.96 22.56 14.00
N ARG A 258 5.67 22.41 13.69
CA ARG A 258 5.03 21.10 13.65
C ARG A 258 5.66 20.25 12.54
N PRO A 259 5.99 18.97 12.80
CA PRO A 259 6.36 18.05 11.72
C PRO A 259 5.21 17.99 10.70
N ALA A 260 5.55 18.10 9.41
CA ALA A 260 4.60 18.22 8.29
C ALA A 260 3.53 17.11 8.28
N ALA A 261 3.85 15.93 8.83
CA ALA A 261 2.94 14.79 8.97
C ALA A 261 1.68 15.11 9.81
N ALA A 262 1.78 15.96 10.84
CA ALA A 262 0.64 16.31 11.70
C ALA A 262 -0.36 17.28 11.04
N SER A 263 0.09 18.04 10.02
CA SER A 263 -0.76 18.96 9.26
C SER A 263 -1.69 18.22 8.29
N ALA A 264 -1.17 17.19 7.63
CA ALA A 264 -1.92 16.37 6.67
C ALA A 264 -3.08 15.60 7.32
N ALA A 265 -2.89 15.11 8.56
CA ALA A 265 -3.93 14.40 9.30
C ALA A 265 -5.11 15.29 9.72
N ARG A 266 -4.87 16.59 9.95
CA ARG A 266 -5.92 17.55 10.31
C ARG A 266 -6.68 18.06 9.09
N ALA A 267 -6.01 18.24 7.96
CA ALA A 267 -6.65 18.63 6.69
C ALA A 267 -7.64 17.56 6.18
N ARG A 268 -7.35 16.27 6.37
CA ARG A 268 -8.29 15.18 6.06
C ARG A 268 -9.54 15.17 6.97
N ARG A 269 -9.45 15.68 8.21
CA ARG A 269 -10.59 15.77 9.12
C ARG A 269 -11.49 16.98 8.87
N SER A 270 -10.97 18.09 8.34
CA SER A 270 -11.77 19.28 8.03
C SER A 270 -12.52 19.20 6.69
N GLY A 271 -12.15 18.28 5.80
CA GLY A 271 -12.80 18.11 4.49
C GLY A 271 -14.05 17.23 4.46
N ALA A 272 -14.34 16.46 5.52
CA ALA A 272 -15.41 15.45 5.51
C ALA A 272 -16.76 15.92 6.10
N SER A 273 -16.93 17.21 6.41
CA SER A 273 -18.17 17.77 6.95
C SER A 273 -18.74 18.87 6.05
N ARG A 274 -19.11 18.52 4.82
CA ARG A 274 -20.11 19.27 4.03
C ARG A 274 -21.08 18.28 3.41
N ARG A 275 -22.17 17.97 4.14
CA ARG A 275 -23.39 17.44 3.52
C ARG A 275 -24.04 18.58 2.71
N PRO A 276 -24.47 18.36 1.46
CA PRO A 276 -25.25 19.35 0.74
C PRO A 276 -26.68 19.34 1.30
N GLY A 277 -27.05 20.42 1.99
CA GLY A 277 -28.44 20.72 2.33
C GLY A 277 -29.13 21.34 1.12
N THR A 278 -30.23 20.73 0.71
CA THR A 278 -31.16 21.24 -0.30
C THR A 278 -31.91 22.46 0.26
N SER A 279 -31.83 23.61 -0.40
CA SER A 279 -32.73 24.75 -0.14
C SER A 279 -33.42 25.19 -1.42
N SER A 280 -34.71 24.87 -1.53
CA SER A 280 -35.64 25.46 -2.49
C SER A 280 -35.85 26.95 -2.17
N GLY A 281 -36.07 27.73 -3.21
CA GLY A 281 -36.05 29.20 -3.15
C GLY A 281 -37.21 29.87 -2.44
N ARG A 282 -36.96 31.13 -2.05
CA ARG A 282 -37.87 32.25 -2.29
C ARG A 282 -37.11 33.57 -2.21
N GLN A 283 -37.44 34.45 -3.15
CA GLN A 283 -36.88 35.78 -3.42
C GLN A 283 -37.32 36.84 -2.37
N PRO A 284 -36.79 38.09 -2.46
CA PRO A 284 -36.46 38.94 -1.33
C PRO A 284 -37.46 40.08 -1.08
N SER A 285 -37.30 40.78 0.05
CA SER A 285 -37.86 42.11 0.26
C SER A 285 -36.84 43.01 0.97
N ALA A 286 -36.58 44.15 0.33
CA ALA A 286 -35.78 45.28 0.78
C ALA A 286 -36.25 45.89 2.11
N THR A 287 -35.36 46.54 2.88
CA THR A 287 -35.48 47.98 3.22
C THR A 287 -34.21 48.55 3.90
N SER A 288 -33.75 49.72 3.41
CA SER A 288 -33.30 50.93 4.14
C SER A 288 -32.25 50.81 5.27
N ALA A 289 -31.00 51.27 5.12
CA ALA A 289 -30.45 52.65 5.11
C ALA A 289 -29.91 53.09 6.48
N ALA A 290 -28.65 53.56 6.52
CA ALA A 290 -28.28 54.93 6.88
C ALA A 290 -26.74 55.05 7.03
N CYS A 291 -26.19 56.03 6.29
CA CYS A 291 -24.86 56.66 6.32
C CYS A 291 -23.60 55.79 6.52
#